data_AF-A0A924CY74-F1
#
_entry.id   AF-A0A924CY74-F1
#
_cell.length_a   1.000
_cell.length_b   1.000
_cell.length_c   1.000
_cell.angle_alpha   90.00
_cell.angle_beta   90.00
_cell.angle_gamma   90.00
#
_symmetry.space_group_name_H-M   'P 1'
#
loop_
_entity.id
_entity.type
_entity.pdbx_description
1 polymer ?
#
loop_
_entity_poly.entity_id
_entity_poly.type
_entity_poly.pdbx_seq_one_letter_code
_entity_poly.pdbx_strand_id
1 'polypeptide(L)'
;MTNETDDFATVSQDPAAWYRQPQAILDDPQLRRAEKASLLAEWALDLGDRNTAADEGMLPDVPGLIDRDIRMQDRVAAAQAALAAMIVDDAAHDASLSFPQRLWRRTTGADQEAGLEGDAANVTE
;
A
#
# COMPACT_ATOMS: atom_id res chain seq x y z
N MET A 1 -21.07 3.61 -11.17
CA MET A 1 -19.67 4.01 -11.43
C MET A 1 -18.93 3.75 -10.13
N THR A 2 -18.42 2.53 -10.00
CA THR A 2 -17.85 1.87 -8.81
C THR A 2 -16.67 1.09 -9.38
N ASN A 3 -15.47 1.68 -9.49
CA ASN A 3 -14.42 1.02 -10.27
C ASN A 3 -12.96 1.40 -9.96
N GLU A 4 -12.64 2.13 -8.87
CA GLU A 4 -11.22 2.41 -8.56
C GLU A 4 -10.92 2.19 -7.06
N THR A 5 -11.78 2.67 -6.16
CA THR A 5 -11.71 2.30 -4.73
C THR A 5 -11.99 0.82 -4.52
N ASP A 6 -12.98 0.28 -5.26
CA ASP A 6 -13.32 -1.14 -5.25
C ASP A 6 -12.16 -1.99 -5.79
N ASP A 7 -11.46 -1.50 -6.81
CA ASP A 7 -10.33 -2.20 -7.42
C ASP A 7 -9.14 -2.27 -6.47
N PHE A 8 -8.75 -1.16 -5.81
CA PHE A 8 -7.68 -1.20 -4.79
C PHE A 8 -8.07 -2.03 -3.56
N ALA A 9 -9.31 -1.89 -3.07
CA ALA A 9 -9.79 -2.69 -1.95
C ALA A 9 -9.74 -4.20 -2.28
N THR A 10 -10.13 -4.57 -3.50
CA THR A 10 -10.04 -5.96 -3.99
C THR A 10 -8.60 -6.45 -4.07
N VAL A 11 -7.69 -5.62 -4.59
CA VAL A 11 -6.26 -5.97 -4.70
C VAL A 11 -5.60 -6.06 -3.32
N SER A 12 -5.99 -5.21 -2.37
CA SER A 12 -5.43 -5.22 -1.01
C SER A 12 -5.78 -6.46 -0.20
N GLN A 13 -6.90 -7.14 -0.51
CA GLN A 13 -7.31 -8.35 0.18
C GLN A 13 -6.45 -9.57 -0.16
N ASP A 14 -5.90 -9.63 -1.37
CA ASP A 14 -4.98 -10.69 -1.78
C ASP A 14 -3.96 -10.13 -2.79
N PRO A 15 -2.91 -9.43 -2.33
CA PRO A 15 -1.91 -8.87 -3.22
C PRO A 15 -1.19 -9.95 -4.06
N ALA A 16 -1.09 -11.17 -3.56
CA ALA A 16 -0.40 -12.28 -4.21
C ALA A 16 -1.17 -12.82 -5.43
N ALA A 17 -2.49 -12.64 -5.48
CA ALA A 17 -3.30 -12.95 -6.67
C ALA A 17 -3.04 -11.99 -7.84
N TRP A 18 -2.68 -10.75 -7.55
CA TRP A 18 -2.51 -9.70 -8.57
C TRP A 18 -1.05 -9.45 -8.94
N TYR A 19 -0.14 -9.58 -7.97
CA TYR A 19 1.29 -9.39 -8.17
C TYR A 19 2.04 -10.71 -7.99
N ARG A 20 2.82 -11.10 -9.01
CA ARG A 20 3.65 -12.31 -8.91
C ARG A 20 4.88 -12.15 -8.03
N GLN A 21 5.34 -10.90 -7.84
CA GLN A 21 6.54 -10.57 -7.07
C GLN A 21 6.34 -9.23 -6.35
N PRO A 22 6.86 -9.07 -5.11
CA PRO A 22 6.78 -7.82 -4.38
C PRO A 22 7.41 -6.63 -5.11
N GLN A 23 8.44 -6.89 -5.93
CA GLN A 23 9.07 -5.88 -6.76
C GLN A 23 8.09 -5.23 -7.76
N ALA A 24 7.11 -5.98 -8.26
CA ALA A 24 6.11 -5.45 -9.19
C ALA A 24 5.23 -4.37 -8.54
N ILE A 25 5.00 -4.44 -7.22
CA ILE A 25 4.30 -3.39 -6.45
C ILE A 25 5.16 -2.12 -6.39
N LEU A 26 6.48 -2.27 -6.21
CA LEU A 26 7.41 -1.13 -6.19
C LEU A 26 7.51 -0.44 -7.55
N ASP A 27 7.53 -1.24 -8.61
CA ASP A 27 7.70 -0.76 -9.97
C ASP A 27 6.40 -0.21 -10.56
N ASP A 28 5.25 -0.41 -9.90
CA ASP A 28 3.96 0.08 -10.37
C ASP A 28 3.93 1.63 -10.28
N PRO A 29 3.82 2.35 -11.43
CA PRO A 29 3.76 3.80 -11.44
C PRO A 29 2.38 4.35 -11.08
N GLN A 30 1.33 3.53 -11.01
CA GLN A 30 -0.02 3.92 -10.63
C GLN A 30 -0.20 3.97 -9.10
N LEU A 31 0.67 3.29 -8.35
CA LEU A 31 0.58 3.23 -6.90
C LEU A 31 1.40 4.34 -6.23
N ARG A 32 0.80 5.00 -5.24
CA ARG A 32 1.52 5.90 -4.32
C ARG A 32 2.36 5.13 -3.33
N ARG A 33 3.29 5.83 -2.66
CA ARG A 33 4.12 5.24 -1.61
C ARG A 33 3.27 4.57 -0.51
N ALA A 34 2.21 5.23 -0.05
CA ALA A 34 1.32 4.69 0.99
C ALA A 34 0.57 3.43 0.53
N GLU A 35 0.13 3.40 -0.74
CA GLU A 35 -0.56 2.25 -1.33
C GLU A 35 0.40 1.06 -1.50
N LYS A 36 1.63 1.31 -1.98
CA LYS A 36 2.71 0.31 -2.02
C LYS A 36 3.00 -0.26 -0.64
N ALA A 37 3.09 0.61 0.38
CA ALA A 37 3.32 0.18 1.75
C ALA A 37 2.19 -0.71 2.26
N SER A 38 0.93 -0.33 1.99
CA SER A 38 -0.25 -1.11 2.38
C SER A 38 -0.25 -2.50 1.74
N LEU A 39 -0.04 -2.59 0.42
CA LEU A 39 -0.05 -3.88 -0.27
C LEU A 39 1.10 -4.80 0.19
N LEU A 40 2.28 -4.24 0.44
CA LEU A 40 3.41 -5.01 0.97
C LEU A 40 3.17 -5.47 2.41
N ALA A 41 2.46 -4.68 3.23
CA ALA A 41 2.09 -5.06 4.59
C ALA A 41 1.05 -6.20 4.59
N GLU A 42 0.00 -6.09 3.79
CA GLU A 42 -1.02 -7.14 3.66
C GLU A 42 -0.42 -8.46 3.15
N TRP A 43 0.49 -8.40 2.17
CA TRP A 43 1.18 -9.60 1.70
C TRP A 43 2.07 -10.23 2.79
N ALA A 44 2.74 -9.41 3.61
CA ALA A 44 3.52 -9.92 4.72
C ALA A 44 2.65 -10.62 5.78
N LEU A 45 1.46 -10.08 6.05
CA LEU A 45 0.49 -10.68 6.98
C LEU A 45 -0.02 -12.02 6.45
N ASP A 46 -0.47 -12.09 5.20
CA ASP A 46 -0.93 -13.35 4.58
C ASP A 46 0.14 -14.45 4.63
N LEU A 47 1.41 -14.11 4.34
CA LEU A 47 2.51 -15.07 4.46
C LEU A 47 2.74 -15.53 5.92
N GLY A 48 2.61 -14.61 6.88
CA GLY A 48 2.71 -14.92 8.30
C GLY A 48 1.59 -15.84 8.78
N ASP A 49 0.36 -15.57 8.37
CA ASP A 49 -0.82 -16.38 8.71
C ASP A 49 -0.70 -17.78 8.10
N ARG A 50 -0.25 -17.89 6.84
CA ARG A 50 -0.01 -19.20 6.20
C ARG A 50 1.11 -19.98 6.87
N ASN A 51 2.21 -19.35 7.22
CA ASN A 51 3.30 -20.02 7.95
C ASN A 51 2.83 -20.50 9.33
N THR A 52 2.08 -19.67 10.06
CA THR A 52 1.50 -20.04 11.36
C THR A 52 0.54 -21.21 11.21
N ALA A 53 -0.34 -21.18 10.21
CA ALA A 53 -1.26 -22.27 9.92
C ALA A 53 -0.52 -23.56 9.52
N ALA A 54 0.62 -23.47 8.82
CA ALA A 54 1.46 -24.63 8.52
C ALA A 54 2.08 -25.22 9.80
N ASP A 55 2.62 -24.37 10.67
CA ASP A 55 3.21 -24.78 11.95
C ASP A 55 2.17 -25.43 12.89
N GLU A 56 0.92 -24.95 12.85
CA GLU A 56 -0.21 -25.53 13.58
C GLU A 56 -0.81 -26.78 12.92
N GLY A 57 -0.31 -27.20 11.75
CA GLY A 57 -0.82 -28.36 11.01
C GLY A 57 -2.20 -28.13 10.37
N MET A 58 -2.59 -26.88 10.19
CA MET A 58 -3.87 -26.44 9.62
C MET A 58 -3.83 -26.32 8.10
N LEU A 59 -2.64 -26.35 7.49
CA LEU A 59 -2.46 -26.43 6.03
C LEU A 59 -2.13 -27.86 5.57
N PRO A 60 -2.58 -28.25 4.37
CA PRO A 60 -2.16 -29.52 3.78
C PRO A 60 -0.64 -29.54 3.59
N ASP A 61 -0.02 -30.69 3.87
CA ASP A 61 1.41 -30.90 3.66
C ASP A 61 1.73 -30.94 2.16
N VAL A 62 1.96 -29.75 1.60
CA VAL A 62 2.38 -29.54 0.22
C VAL A 62 3.90 -29.38 0.22
N PRO A 63 4.65 -30.31 -0.40
CA PRO A 63 6.10 -30.27 -0.40
C PRO A 63 6.64 -28.92 -0.90
N GLY A 64 7.45 -28.26 -0.07
CA GLY A 64 8.12 -27.00 -0.40
C GLY A 64 7.25 -25.75 -0.35
N LEU A 65 6.00 -25.83 0.14
CA LEU A 65 5.14 -24.66 0.33
C LEU A 65 5.74 -23.68 1.35
N ILE A 66 6.14 -24.18 2.52
CA ILE A 66 6.75 -23.38 3.59
C ILE A 66 8.07 -22.75 3.11
N ASP A 67 8.93 -23.53 2.46
CA ASP A 67 10.19 -23.00 1.89
C ASP A 67 9.96 -21.89 0.86
N ARG A 68 8.89 -22.01 0.06
CA ARG A 68 8.51 -20.98 -0.91
C ARG A 68 8.00 -19.73 -0.20
N ASP A 69 7.19 -19.88 0.84
CA ASP A 69 6.60 -18.77 1.58
C ASP A 69 7.67 -18.01 2.37
N ILE A 70 8.63 -18.71 3.01
CA ILE A 70 9.80 -18.08 3.64
C ILE A 70 10.59 -17.23 2.63
N ARG A 71 10.91 -17.79 1.45
CA ARG A 71 11.62 -17.02 0.41
C ARG A 71 10.80 -15.85 -0.11
N MET A 72 9.47 -15.94 -0.13
CA MET A 72 8.62 -14.83 -0.51
C MET A 72 8.59 -13.76 0.58
N GLN A 73 8.59 -14.15 1.85
CA GLN A 73 8.64 -13.25 3.00
C GLN A 73 9.94 -12.43 2.99
N ASP A 74 11.09 -13.04 2.69
CA ASP A 74 12.36 -12.34 2.48
C ASP A 74 12.27 -11.28 1.37
N ARG A 75 11.57 -11.59 0.28
CA ARG A 75 11.37 -10.65 -0.84
C ARG A 75 10.43 -9.51 -0.48
N VAL A 76 9.37 -9.77 0.27
CA VAL A 76 8.46 -8.73 0.77
C VAL A 76 9.21 -7.80 1.72
N ALA A 77 10.01 -8.35 2.63
CA ALA A 77 10.83 -7.56 3.55
C ALA A 77 11.87 -6.69 2.79
N ALA A 78 12.54 -7.25 1.79
CA ALA A 78 13.46 -6.50 0.94
C ALA A 78 12.75 -5.36 0.18
N ALA A 79 11.53 -5.61 -0.32
CA ALA A 79 10.75 -4.59 -1.01
C ALA A 79 10.29 -3.47 -0.05
N GLN A 80 9.89 -3.80 1.19
CA GLN A 80 9.56 -2.81 2.21
C GLN A 80 10.78 -1.93 2.56
N ALA A 81 11.96 -2.54 2.73
CA ALA A 81 13.20 -1.81 2.97
C ALA A 81 13.57 -0.89 1.79
N ALA A 82 13.40 -1.35 0.56
CA ALA A 82 13.60 -0.55 -0.64
C ALA A 82 12.62 0.64 -0.70
N LEU A 83 11.33 0.41 -0.42
CA LEU A 83 10.32 1.47 -0.35
C LEU A 83 10.67 2.53 0.71
N ALA A 84 11.14 2.09 1.89
CA ALA A 84 11.57 2.97 2.96
C ALA A 84 12.75 3.86 2.52
N ALA A 85 13.70 3.31 1.75
CA ALA A 85 14.87 4.02 1.24
C ALA A 85 14.58 4.96 0.06
N MET A 86 13.47 4.78 -0.66
CA MET A 86 13.09 5.71 -1.72
C MET A 86 12.76 7.08 -1.13
N ILE A 87 13.24 8.16 -1.74
CA ILE A 87 12.74 9.51 -1.49
C ILE A 87 11.71 9.78 -2.57
N VAL A 88 10.42 9.70 -2.21
CA VAL A 88 9.31 9.98 -3.14
C VAL A 88 8.53 11.16 -2.61
N ASP A 89 8.40 12.19 -3.42
CA ASP A 89 7.53 13.33 -3.15
C ASP A 89 6.10 12.96 -3.61
N ASP A 90 5.25 12.58 -2.65
CA ASP A 90 3.86 12.19 -2.95
C ASP A 90 3.06 13.33 -3.61
N ALA A 91 3.43 14.60 -3.39
CA ALA A 91 2.78 15.75 -4.03
C ALA A 91 3.17 15.85 -5.52
N ALA A 92 4.42 15.56 -5.87
CA ALA A 92 4.85 15.44 -7.27
C ALA A 92 4.21 14.24 -7.97
N HIS A 93 3.96 13.14 -7.24
CA HIS A 93 3.26 11.97 -7.78
C HIS A 93 1.80 12.29 -8.10
N ASP A 94 1.09 13.00 -7.22
CA ASP A 94 -0.28 13.46 -7.48
C ASP A 94 -0.31 14.39 -8.71
N ALA A 95 0.69 15.27 -8.83
CA ALA A 95 0.87 16.12 -10.01
C ALA A 95 1.26 15.37 -11.30
N SER A 96 1.54 14.07 -11.26
CA SER A 96 1.75 13.21 -12.44
C SER A 96 0.49 12.46 -12.88
N LEU A 97 -0.50 12.34 -11.99
CA LEU A 97 -1.77 11.68 -12.28
C LEU A 97 -2.59 12.48 -13.28
N SER A 98 -3.51 11.84 -13.99
CA SER A 98 -4.44 12.55 -14.88
C SER A 98 -5.38 13.48 -14.09
N PHE A 99 -5.92 14.51 -14.74
CA PHE A 99 -6.87 15.44 -14.11
C PHE A 99 -8.06 14.76 -13.40
N PRO A 100 -8.72 13.73 -13.96
CA PRO A 100 -9.75 13.00 -13.23
C PRO A 100 -9.21 12.29 -11.98
N GLN A 101 -8.01 11.71 -12.04
CA GLN A 101 -7.37 11.07 -10.88
C GLN A 101 -7.02 12.07 -9.76
N ARG A 102 -6.53 13.27 -10.11
CA ARG A 102 -6.25 14.36 -9.12
C ARG A 102 -7.51 14.95 -8.51
N LEU A 103 -8.52 15.24 -9.33
CA LEU A 103 -9.78 15.83 -8.88
C LEU A 103 -10.49 14.88 -7.90
N TRP A 104 -10.44 13.58 -8.18
CA TRP A 104 -11.01 12.55 -7.35
C TRP A 104 -10.30 12.42 -6.00
N ARG A 105 -8.96 12.47 -5.96
CA ARG A 105 -8.19 12.51 -4.70
C ARG A 105 -8.50 13.72 -3.82
N ARG A 106 -8.73 14.89 -4.41
CA ARG A 106 -9.12 16.11 -3.67
C ARG A 106 -10.48 15.96 -2.97
N THR A 107 -11.37 15.13 -3.52
CA THR A 107 -12.73 14.96 -2.99
C THR A 107 -12.88 13.80 -1.99
N THR A 108 -11.97 12.82 -1.97
CA THR A 108 -12.02 11.66 -1.06
C THR A 108 -11.15 11.80 0.20
N GLY A 109 -10.52 12.95 0.42
CA GLY A 109 -9.92 13.30 1.73
C GLY A 109 -8.47 12.86 1.93
N ALA A 110 -7.55 13.28 1.06
CA ALA A 110 -6.12 13.32 1.40
C ALA A 110 -5.66 14.70 1.92
N ASP A 111 -6.57 15.67 1.96
CA ASP A 111 -6.31 17.05 2.35
C ASP A 111 -7.28 17.42 3.48
N GLN A 112 -7.03 16.88 4.68
CA GLN A 112 -7.52 17.55 5.88
C GLN A 112 -6.43 18.53 6.28
N GLU A 113 -6.33 19.63 5.52
CA GLU A 113 -5.63 20.80 6.00
C GLU A 113 -6.24 21.20 7.34
N ALA A 114 -5.38 21.24 8.36
CA ALA A 114 -5.61 22.00 9.57
C ALA A 114 -5.70 23.49 9.19
N GLY A 115 -6.84 23.87 8.62
CA GLY A 115 -7.32 25.23 8.63
C GLY A 115 -7.74 25.57 10.06
N LEU A 116 -6.77 25.91 10.90
CA LEU A 116 -7.03 26.75 12.05
C LEU A 116 -6.54 28.15 11.71
N GLU A 117 -7.51 28.93 11.26
CA GLU A 117 -7.60 30.38 11.24
C GLU A 117 -6.48 31.10 12.01
N GLY A 118 -5.59 31.74 11.26
CA GLY A 118 -4.98 32.97 11.72
C GLY A 118 -6.01 34.08 11.68
N ASP A 119 -6.76 34.27 12.76
CA ASP A 119 -7.41 35.55 13.06
C ASP A 119 -6.49 36.32 14.04
N ALA A 120 -5.61 37.13 13.45
CA ALA A 120 -4.93 38.18 14.17
C ALA A 120 -5.39 39.51 13.57
N ALA A 121 -6.37 40.17 14.21
CA ALA A 121 -6.34 41.62 14.41
C ALA A 121 -7.54 42.15 15.21
N ASN A 122 -7.21 42.74 16.35
CA ASN A 122 -7.58 44.11 16.72
C ASN A 122 -8.97 44.36 17.34
N VAL A 123 -9.02 44.42 18.68
CA VAL A 123 -9.69 45.53 19.37
C VAL A 123 -8.82 45.99 20.54
N THR A 124 -8.23 47.16 20.35
CA THR A 124 -7.83 48.09 21.40
C THR A 124 -9.08 48.87 21.82
N GLU A 125 -9.44 48.85 23.10
CA GLU A 125 -9.85 49.98 23.96
C GLU A 125 -10.50 49.48 25.26
#